data_AF-A0A7W1U311-F1
#
_entry.id   AF-A0A7W1U311-F1
#
_cell.length_a   1.000
_cell.length_b   1.000
_cell.length_c   1.000
_cell.angle_alpha   90.00
_cell.angle_beta   90.00
_cell.angle_gamma   90.00
#
_symmetry.space_group_name_H-M   'P 1'
#
loop_
_entity.id
_entity.type
_entity.pdbx_description
1 polymer ?
#
loop_
_entity_poly.entity_id
_entity_poly.type
_entity_poly.pdbx_seq_one_letter_code
_entity_poly.pdbx_strand_id
1 'polypeptide(L)' 'MTKTIAKIGNSQGIILDSAFLDLARLRLGDQLSVTIHDGGAITLTPVRTSIDAKVAAASAKRLIRRNSKLFKRLS' A
#
# COMPACT_ATOMS: atom_id res chain seq x y z
N MET A 1 -2.57 2.18 -20.47
CA MET A 1 -1.15 2.61 -20.48
C MET A 1 -0.30 1.40 -20.81
N THR A 2 0.60 1.50 -21.79
CA THR A 2 1.50 0.39 -22.18
C THR A 2 2.88 0.66 -21.59
N LYS A 3 3.51 -0.36 -21.01
CA LYS A 3 4.89 -0.30 -20.50
C LYS A 3 5.72 -1.34 -21.24
N THR A 4 6.98 -1.03 -21.51
CA THR A 4 7.93 -1.95 -22.13
C THR A 4 8.83 -2.54 -21.07
N ILE A 5 9.10 -3.84 -21.14
CA ILE A 5 10.09 -4.49 -20.29
C ILE A 5 11.48 -3.99 -20.71
N ALA A 6 12.21 -3.43 -19.75
CA ALA A 6 13.57 -2.94 -19.93
C ALA A 6 14.56 -3.77 -19.12
N LYS A 7 15.84 -3.73 -19.54
CA LYS A 7 16.93 -4.30 -18.75
C LYS A 7 17.22 -3.43 -17.54
N ILE A 8 17.22 -4.02 -16.35
CA ILE A 8 17.53 -3.38 -15.07
C ILE A 8 18.68 -4.17 -14.45
N GLY A 9 19.92 -3.72 -14.67
CA GLY A 9 21.12 -4.47 -14.29
C GLY A 9 21.17 -5.85 -14.97
N ASN A 10 21.17 -6.93 -14.18
CA ASN A 10 21.15 -8.32 -14.66
C ASN A 10 19.73 -8.90 -14.78
N SER A 11 18.70 -8.08 -14.57
CA SER A 11 17.31 -8.50 -14.59
C SER A 11 16.51 -7.73 -15.65
N GLN A 12 15.25 -8.11 -15.80
CA GLN A 12 14.28 -7.47 -16.67
C GLN A 12 13.12 -6.97 -15.80
N GLY A 13 12.62 -5.79 -16.08
CA GLY A 13 11.52 -5.23 -15.31
C GLY A 13 10.75 -4.16 -16.06
N ILE A 14 9.62 -3.79 -15.47
CA ILE A 14 8.81 -2.66 -15.90
C ILE A 14 9.12 -1.47 -15.00
N ILE A 15 9.26 -0.28 -15.60
CA ILE A 15 9.46 0.95 -14.84
C ILE A 15 8.09 1.58 -14.58
N LEU A 16 7.77 1.72 -13.30
CA LEU A 16 6.56 2.39 -12.82
C LEU A 16 6.92 3.83 -12.47
N ASP A 17 6.31 4.80 -13.15
CA ASP A 17 6.48 6.21 -12.86
C ASP A 17 5.64 6.64 -11.65
N SER A 18 5.85 7.86 -11.16
CA SER A 18 5.11 8.41 -10.02
C SER A 18 3.60 8.41 -10.25
N ALA A 19 3.16 8.79 -11.45
CA ALA A 19 1.75 8.83 -11.79
C ALA A 19 1.08 7.44 -11.73
N PHE A 20 1.76 6.39 -12.18
CA PHE A 20 1.30 5.02 -12.04
C PHE A 20 1.19 4.62 -10.56
N LEU A 21 2.23 4.90 -9.77
CA LEU A 21 2.25 4.57 -8.35
C LEU A 21 1.11 5.28 -7.60
N ASP A 22 0.85 6.55 -7.90
CA ASP A 22 -0.23 7.32 -7.30
C ASP A 22 -1.61 6.74 -7.64
N LEU A 23 -1.84 6.40 -8.92
CA LEU A 23 -3.09 5.80 -9.38
C LEU A 23 -3.32 4.42 -8.76
N ALA A 24 -2.26 3.62 -8.65
CA ALA A 24 -2.28 2.30 -8.00
C ALA A 24 -2.27 2.36 -6.47
N ARG A 25 -2.14 3.55 -5.87
CA ARG A 25 -1.97 3.77 -4.42
C ARG A 25 -0.81 2.97 -3.82
N LEU A 26 0.30 2.94 -4.54
CA LEU A 26 1.56 2.30 -4.18
C LEU A 26 2.61 3.35 -3.81
N ARG A 27 3.58 2.96 -2.99
CA ARG A 27 4.73 3.77 -2.62
C ARG A 27 6.04 2.99 -2.80
N LEU A 28 7.14 3.73 -2.93
CA LEU A 28 8.48 3.11 -2.94
C LEU A 28 8.68 2.30 -1.65
N GLY A 29 9.11 1.05 -1.82
CA GLY A 29 9.30 0.11 -0.72
C GLY A 29 8.08 -0.74 -0.36
N ASP A 30 6.90 -0.50 -0.95
CA ASP A 30 5.76 -1.40 -0.77
C ASP A 30 6.09 -2.81 -1.31
N GLN A 31 5.71 -3.84 -0.55
CA GLN A 31 5.79 -5.23 -1.00
C GLN A 31 4.55 -5.59 -1.81
N LEU A 32 4.74 -6.30 -2.92
CA LEU A 32 3.67 -6.75 -3.80
C LEU A 32 3.65 -8.27 -3.87
N SER A 33 2.48 -8.86 -3.71
CA SER A 33 2.24 -10.24 -4.13
C SER A 33 1.97 -10.27 -5.63
N VAL A 34 2.59 -11.23 -6.33
CA VAL A 34 2.47 -11.40 -7.77
C VAL A 34 1.70 -12.68 -8.04
N THR A 35 0.59 -12.58 -8.75
CA THR A 35 -0.17 -13.74 -9.23
C THR A 35 -0.18 -13.73 -10.75
N ILE A 36 0.18 -14.86 -11.35
CA ILE A 36 0.11 -15.07 -12.80
C ILE A 36 -1.14 -15.91 -13.06
N HIS A 37 -2.04 -15.36 -13.87
CA HIS A 37 -3.27 -16.04 -14.27
C HIS A 37 -3.08 -16.74 -15.62
N ASP A 38 -3.93 -17.74 -15.88
CA ASP A 38 -4.02 -18.36 -17.19
C ASP A 38 -4.37 -17.30 -18.24
N GLY A 39 -3.63 -17.29 -19.35
CA GLY A 39 -3.70 -16.23 -20.37
C GLY A 39 -2.65 -15.12 -20.21
N GLY A 40 -1.73 -15.24 -19.24
CA GLY A 40 -0.56 -14.37 -19.12
C GLY A 40 -0.83 -13.03 -18.43
N ALA A 41 -2.03 -12.84 -17.86
CA ALA A 41 -2.33 -11.68 -17.05
C ALA A 41 -1.58 -11.75 -15.71
N ILE A 42 -0.98 -10.62 -15.32
CA ILE A 42 -0.25 -10.50 -14.05
C ILE A 42 -1.01 -9.54 -13.15
N THR A 43 -1.39 -10.02 -11.96
CA THR A 43 -2.02 -9.19 -10.93
C THR A 43 -1.00 -8.90 -9.83
N LEU A 44 -0.82 -7.60 -9.55
CA LEU A 44 0.03 -7.11 -8.48
C LEU A 44 -0.85 -6.62 -7.32
N THR A 45 -0.72 -7.24 -6.16
CA THR A 45 -1.51 -6.87 -4.98
C THR A 45 -0.60 -6.42 -3.85
N PRO A 46 -0.73 -5.17 -3.32
CA PRO A 46 0.11 -4.73 -2.22
C PRO A 46 -0.14 -5.53 -0.94
N VAL A 47 0.95 -5.99 -0.33
CA VAL A 47 0.96 -6.67 0.97
C VAL A 47 0.86 -5.60 2.05
N ARG A 48 -0.35 -5.39 2.56
CA ARG A 48 -0.59 -4.44 3.65
C ARG A 48 -0.27 -5.10 4.98
N THR A 49 0.62 -4.50 5.74
CA THR A 49 0.77 -4.79 7.16
C THR A 49 -0.52 -4.38 7.86
N SER A 50 -1.34 -5.38 8.23
CA SER A 50 -2.48 -5.15 9.10
C SER A 50 -1.98 -5.09 10.53
N ILE A 51 -2.46 -4.09 11.28
CA ILE A 51 -2.27 -4.08 12.73
C ILE A 51 -3.30 -5.02 13.35
N ASP A 52 -2.90 -5.76 14.38
CA ASP A 52 -3.84 -6.57 15.14
C ASP A 52 -4.97 -5.70 15.72
N ALA A 53 -6.20 -6.21 15.67
CA ALA A 53 -7.38 -5.46 16.07
C ALA A 53 -7.31 -4.97 17.53
N LYS A 54 -6.69 -5.74 18.44
CA LYS A 54 -6.51 -5.32 19.84
C LYS A 54 -5.51 -4.18 19.95
N VAL A 55 -4.42 -4.23 19.18
CA VAL A 55 -3.41 -3.15 19.12
C VAL A 55 -4.02 -1.87 18.54
N ALA A 56 -4.85 -2.00 17.51
CA ALA A 56 -5.60 -0.90 16.93
C ALA A 56 -6.55 -0.27 17.95
N ALA A 57 -7.38 -1.08 18.62
CA ALA A 57 -8.35 -0.61 19.62
C ALA A 57 -7.67 0.07 20.81
N ALA A 58 -6.58 -0.50 21.32
CA ALA A 58 -5.81 0.08 22.42
C ALA A 58 -5.20 1.44 22.02
N SER A 59 -4.64 1.52 20.81
CA SER A 59 -4.08 2.76 20.29
C SER A 59 -5.15 3.83 20.06
N ALA A 60 -6.31 3.47 19.51
CA ALA A 60 -7.46 4.35 19.35
C ALA A 60 -7.95 4.88 20.70
N LYS A 61 -8.17 4.00 21.69
CA LYS A 61 -8.60 4.39 23.05
C LYS A 61 -7.60 5.35 23.69
N ARG A 62 -6.29 5.11 23.52
CA ARG A 62 -5.22 6.01 24.00
C ARG A 62 -5.30 7.38 23.35
N LEU A 63 -5.47 7.44 22.03
CA LEU A 63 -5.57 8.67 21.25
C LEU A 63 -6.82 9.48 21.62
N ILE A 64 -7.98 8.82 21.73
CA ILE A 64 -9.24 9.44 22.14
C ILE A 64 -9.11 10.03 23.54
N ARG A 65 -8.55 9.28 24.50
CA ARG A 65 -8.35 9.77 25.87
C ARG A 65 -7.44 11.00 25.90
N ARG A 66 -6.30 10.94 25.20
CA ARG A 66 -5.32 12.03 25.14
C ARG A 66 -5.93 13.31 24.56
N ASN A 67 -6.77 13.18 23.53
CA ASN A 67 -7.39 14.31 22.84
C ASN A 67 -8.85 14.56 23.27
N SER A 68 -9.28 14.03 24.43
CA SER A 68 -10.68 14.04 24.87
C SER A 68 -11.29 15.45 24.94
N LYS A 69 -10.51 16.45 25.37
CA LYS A 69 -10.96 17.85 25.40
C LYS A 69 -11.22 18.41 23.99
N LEU A 70 -10.42 18.02 23.01
CA LEU A 70 -10.57 18.45 21.62
C LEU A 70 -11.80 17.77 20.98
N PHE A 71 -11.95 16.46 21.18
CA PHE A 71 -13.14 15.74 20.72
C PHE A 71 -14.44 16.28 21.33
N LYS A 72 -14.44 16.62 22.63
CA LYS A 72 -15.61 17.25 23.28
C LYS A 72 -15.98 18.63 22.74
N ARG A 73 -15.05 19.35 22.10
CA ARG A 73 -15.30 20.66 21.48
C ARG A 73 -15.81 20.55 20.05
N LEU A 74 -15.63 19.39 19.42
CA LEU A 74 -15.99 19.10 18.04
C LEU A 74 -17.31 18.30 17.93
N SER A 75 -17.86 17.83 19.06
CA SER A 75 -19.22 17.27 19.15
C SER A 75 -20.22 18.35 19.49
#